data_AF-A0A067QFR8-F1
#
_entry.id   AF-A0A067QFR8-F1
#
_cell.length_a   1.000
_cell.length_b   1.000
_cell.length_c   1.000
_cell.angle_alpha   90.00
_cell.angle_beta   90.00
_cell.angle_gamma   90.00
#
_symmetry.space_group_name_H-M   'P 1'
#
loop_
_entity.id
_entity.type
_entity.pdbx_description
1 polymer ?
#
loop_
_entity_poly.entity_id
_entity_poly.type
_entity_poly.pdbx_seq_one_letter_code
_entity_poly.pdbx_strand_id
1 'polypeptide(L)'
;MVVACCRFLCHFCRTSRQNQKAMFDHFAFLLENSNILLSRPSLRGSTPLDVAYSSLMENTELALALREHYLEKIAIYLSRCGLQSNSELVEKGYPDLGWDPVEGERYLDFLRFYVWVNGESVEENANLVIRLLIRRPECLGPALRGEGEGLLRAVMEANKMSERIADRRKLMDEAEGTMSILQFEHPLPESDEDEDYIDTGSAILNFYCTLVDLLGRCAPDVSVIAQGKNESLRARAILRSLVPLEDLQGVLSLRFTLTNPAAGEERPKSDMPSGLIPGNKQSIVLFLERVYGIETQELFYKLLEDAFLPDLRAATMLDRNDGYESDMALAMNRYIGNSILPLLIKHSSFYNEADDYANLLDATLHTVYRLSKNRMLTKGQREAVSDFLVALTSQMQPSMLLKLLRKLTIDVSKLSEYTTVALRVCIHSVKCFFFIIIFWGRTC
;
A
#
# COMPACT_ATOMS: atom_id res chain seq x y z
N MET A 1 31.64 -9.83 -4.09
CA MET A 1 31.70 -11.03 -3.22
C MET A 1 30.61 -11.01 -2.16
N VAL A 2 30.57 -10.03 -1.24
CA VAL A 2 29.58 -9.94 -0.14
C VAL A 2 28.12 -10.08 -0.61
N VAL A 3 27.73 -9.35 -1.65
CA VAL A 3 26.37 -9.39 -2.25
C VAL A 3 25.98 -10.80 -2.69
N ALA A 4 26.86 -11.48 -3.44
CA ALA A 4 26.62 -12.83 -3.93
C ALA A 4 26.50 -13.85 -2.79
N CYS A 5 27.34 -13.71 -1.75
CA CYS A 5 27.25 -14.54 -0.54
C CYS A 5 25.92 -14.32 0.19
N CYS A 6 25.50 -13.07 0.41
CA CYS A 6 24.24 -12.77 1.08
C CYS A 6 23.05 -13.30 0.28
N ARG A 7 23.04 -13.11 -1.05
CA ARG A 7 22.00 -13.65 -1.93
C ARG A 7 21.92 -15.18 -1.85
N PHE A 8 23.08 -15.86 -1.89
CA PHE A 8 23.14 -17.30 -1.70
C PHE A 8 22.57 -17.74 -0.34
N LEU A 9 22.94 -17.05 0.74
CA LEU A 9 22.45 -17.35 2.09
C LEU A 9 20.93 -17.12 2.24
N CYS A 10 20.38 -16.07 1.62
CA CYS A 10 18.93 -15.86 1.55
C CYS A 10 18.22 -17.05 0.89
N HIS A 11 18.74 -17.55 -0.25
CA HIS A 11 18.20 -18.73 -0.91
C HIS A 11 18.37 -20.01 -0.07
N PHE A 12 19.52 -20.16 0.60
CA PHE A 12 19.81 -21.29 1.49
C PHE A 12 18.80 -21.37 2.64
N CYS A 13 18.45 -20.23 3.26
CA CYS A 13 17.42 -20.15 4.31
C CYS A 13 16.05 -20.64 3.81
N ARG A 14 15.68 -20.31 2.56
CA ARG A 14 14.39 -20.68 1.97
C ARG A 14 14.28 -22.16 1.58
N THR A 15 15.39 -22.89 1.53
CA THR A 15 15.38 -24.29 1.08
C THR A 15 14.86 -25.25 2.17
N SER A 16 15.11 -24.95 3.45
CA SER A 16 14.71 -25.83 4.55
C SER A 16 14.61 -25.08 5.87
N ARG A 17 13.64 -25.46 6.71
CA ARG A 17 13.53 -24.95 8.09
C ARG A 17 14.78 -25.24 8.93
N GLN A 18 15.49 -26.33 8.66
CA GLN A 18 16.72 -26.66 9.35
C GLN A 18 17.86 -25.69 8.98
N ASN A 19 17.95 -25.33 7.69
CA ASN A 19 18.92 -24.35 7.20
C ASN A 19 18.64 -22.97 7.80
N GLN A 20 17.36 -22.59 7.83
CA GLN A 20 16.91 -21.35 8.43
C GLN A 20 17.31 -21.28 9.92
N LYS A 21 17.08 -22.35 10.68
CA LYS A 21 17.51 -22.45 12.08
C LYS A 21 19.03 -22.36 12.24
N ALA A 22 19.80 -23.06 11.40
CA ALA A 22 21.27 -22.99 11.44
C ALA A 22 21.78 -21.57 11.17
N MET A 23 21.12 -20.82 10.28
CA MET A 23 21.44 -19.41 10.06
C MET A 23 21.03 -18.51 11.23
N PHE A 24 19.90 -18.82 11.89
CA PHE A 24 19.43 -18.10 13.07
C PHE A 24 20.39 -18.20 14.25
N ASP A 25 21.15 -19.29 14.39
CA ASP A 25 22.18 -19.42 15.42
C ASP A 25 23.31 -18.37 15.27
N HIS A 26 23.49 -17.83 14.05
CA HIS A 26 24.45 -16.78 13.72
C HIS A 26 23.82 -15.38 13.64
N PHE A 27 22.58 -15.21 14.10
CA PHE A 27 21.82 -13.97 13.96
C PHE A 27 22.52 -12.75 14.57
N ALA A 28 23.20 -12.92 15.72
CA ALA A 28 23.98 -11.86 16.35
C ALA A 28 25.02 -11.26 15.40
N PHE A 29 25.79 -12.11 14.74
CA PHE A 29 26.84 -11.71 13.79
C PHE A 29 26.27 -10.96 12.59
N LEU A 30 25.14 -11.44 12.04
CA LEU A 30 24.46 -10.78 10.93
C LEU A 30 23.99 -9.38 11.32
N LEU A 31 23.46 -9.21 12.55
CA LEU A 31 23.02 -7.90 13.02
C LEU A 31 24.16 -6.92 13.25
N GLU A 32 25.35 -7.35 13.68
CA GLU A 32 26.49 -6.43 13.86
C GLU A 32 26.93 -5.78 12.54
N ASN A 33 26.69 -6.49 11.43
CA ASN A 33 27.06 -6.09 10.09
C ASN A 33 25.85 -5.67 9.24
N SER A 34 24.71 -5.41 9.87
CA SER A 34 23.44 -5.16 9.18
C SER A 34 23.37 -3.83 8.45
N ASN A 35 24.19 -2.85 8.82
CA ASN A 35 24.28 -1.52 8.19
C ASN A 35 25.07 -1.51 6.87
N ILE A 36 25.61 -2.66 6.44
CA ILE A 36 26.43 -2.73 5.23
C ILE A 36 25.52 -2.71 4.00
N LEU A 37 25.79 -1.75 3.09
CA LEU A 37 25.19 -1.65 1.75
C LEU A 37 23.68 -1.38 1.73
N LEU A 38 23.11 -0.80 2.80
CA LEU A 38 21.67 -0.51 2.89
C LEU A 38 21.24 0.68 2.02
N SER A 39 22.15 1.63 1.78
CA SER A 39 21.98 2.82 0.94
C SER A 39 21.79 2.53 -0.56
N ARG A 40 21.93 1.27 -1.00
CA ARG A 40 21.88 0.85 -2.42
C ARG A 40 20.61 0.04 -2.72
N PRO A 41 19.61 0.62 -3.40
CA PRO A 41 18.36 -0.06 -3.72
C PRO A 41 18.52 -1.39 -4.47
N SER A 42 19.45 -1.46 -5.44
CA SER A 42 19.72 -2.66 -6.25
C SER A 42 20.11 -3.89 -5.42
N LEU A 43 20.64 -3.67 -4.21
CA LEU A 43 21.14 -4.72 -3.33
C LEU A 43 20.07 -5.27 -2.38
N ARG A 44 18.80 -4.86 -2.52
CA ARG A 44 17.69 -5.40 -1.73
C ARG A 44 17.57 -6.91 -1.91
N GLY A 45 17.50 -7.65 -0.80
CA GLY A 45 17.55 -9.11 -0.78
C GLY A 45 18.96 -9.72 -0.80
N SER A 46 20.01 -8.89 -0.80
CA SER A 46 21.41 -9.30 -0.89
C SER A 46 22.32 -8.59 0.13
N THR A 47 21.77 -8.10 1.24
CA THR A 47 22.51 -7.50 2.35
C THR A 47 22.53 -8.43 3.58
N PRO A 48 23.46 -8.23 4.54
CA PRO A 48 23.44 -9.01 5.79
C PRO A 48 22.13 -8.88 6.58
N LEU A 49 21.46 -7.72 6.52
CA LEU A 49 20.12 -7.52 7.10
C LEU A 49 19.07 -8.42 6.42
N ASP A 50 19.14 -8.59 5.09
CA ASP A 50 18.21 -9.46 4.36
C ASP A 50 18.43 -10.95 4.67
N VAL A 51 19.68 -11.35 4.96
CA VAL A 51 20.00 -12.71 5.43
C VAL A 51 19.46 -12.91 6.85
N ALA A 52 19.64 -11.93 7.73
CA ALA A 52 19.07 -11.94 9.07
C ALA A 52 17.55 -12.10 9.00
N TYR A 53 16.89 -11.34 8.13
CA TYR A 53 15.46 -11.49 7.86
C TYR A 53 15.10 -12.89 7.33
N SER A 54 15.80 -13.38 6.30
CA SER A 54 15.52 -14.70 5.71
C SER A 54 15.67 -15.84 6.72
N SER A 55 16.48 -15.67 7.76
CA SER A 55 16.63 -16.63 8.88
C SER A 55 15.41 -16.74 9.80
N LEU A 56 14.40 -15.88 9.65
CA LEU A 56 13.18 -15.86 10.47
C LEU A 56 11.89 -15.68 9.66
N MET A 57 12.01 -15.37 8.37
CA MET A 57 10.91 -15.25 7.41
C MET A 57 9.95 -16.46 7.46
N GLU A 58 8.64 -16.18 7.59
CA GLU A 58 7.55 -17.18 7.58
C GLU A 58 7.69 -18.29 8.64
N ASN A 59 8.47 -18.05 9.70
CA ASN A 59 8.71 -19.03 10.76
C ASN A 59 8.37 -18.46 12.14
N THR A 60 7.16 -18.82 12.61
CA THR A 60 6.64 -18.35 13.90
C THR A 60 7.50 -18.78 15.09
N GLU A 61 8.09 -19.99 15.05
CA GLU A 61 8.93 -20.50 16.14
C GLU A 61 10.20 -19.64 16.32
N LEU A 62 10.87 -19.31 15.21
CA LEU A 62 12.09 -18.50 15.24
C LEU A 62 11.79 -17.02 15.54
N ALA A 63 10.65 -16.51 15.05
CA ALA A 63 10.18 -15.17 15.40
C ALA A 63 9.93 -15.04 16.92
N LEU A 64 9.31 -16.04 17.55
CA LEU A 64 9.11 -16.05 19.02
C LEU A 64 10.42 -16.29 19.79
N ALA A 65 11.38 -17.02 19.21
CA ALA A 65 12.68 -17.25 19.84
C ALA A 65 13.61 -16.03 19.82
N LEU A 66 13.27 -14.99 19.05
CA LEU A 66 14.08 -13.79 18.93
C LEU A 66 14.05 -12.97 20.23
N ARG A 67 15.22 -12.81 20.85
CA ARG A 67 15.37 -12.10 22.11
C ARG A 67 15.32 -10.58 21.95
N GLU A 68 14.76 -9.90 22.95
CA GLU A 68 14.60 -8.44 23.01
C GLU A 68 15.89 -7.66 22.70
N HIS A 69 17.05 -8.09 23.21
CA HIS A 69 18.34 -7.41 22.97
C HIS A 69 18.71 -7.27 21.48
N TYR A 70 18.19 -8.15 20.61
CA TYR A 70 18.48 -8.10 19.18
C TYR A 70 17.62 -7.03 18.50
N LEU A 71 16.35 -6.94 18.91
CA LEU A 71 15.46 -5.86 18.47
C LEU A 71 15.91 -4.50 19.00
N GLU A 72 16.45 -4.43 20.22
CA GLU A 72 17.06 -3.21 20.74
C GLU A 72 18.20 -2.73 19.85
N LYS A 73 19.03 -3.63 19.33
CA LYS A 73 20.12 -3.30 18.40
C LYS A 73 19.57 -2.73 17.08
N ILE A 74 18.52 -3.34 16.53
CA ILE A 74 17.83 -2.83 15.34
C ILE A 74 17.22 -1.45 15.59
N ALA A 75 16.55 -1.28 16.75
CA ALA A 75 15.98 0.00 17.14
C ALA A 75 17.06 1.08 17.35
N ILE A 76 18.26 0.72 17.82
CA ILE A 76 19.40 1.64 17.88
C ILE A 76 19.81 2.08 16.48
N TYR A 77 19.96 1.15 15.53
CA TYR A 77 20.31 1.51 14.16
C TYR A 77 19.24 2.39 13.51
N LEU A 78 17.96 2.04 13.65
CA LEU A 78 16.84 2.84 13.17
C LEU A 78 16.81 4.24 13.82
N SER A 79 17.08 4.35 15.12
CA SER A 79 17.15 5.66 15.80
C SER A 79 18.29 6.54 15.28
N ARG A 80 19.40 5.95 14.82
CA ARG A 80 20.49 6.69 14.17
C ARG A 80 20.05 7.22 12.82
N CYS A 81 19.35 6.42 12.02
CA CYS A 81 18.76 6.89 10.76
C CYS A 81 17.85 8.10 10.99
N GLY A 82 17.08 8.14 12.08
CA GLY A 82 16.24 9.30 12.44
C GLY A 82 16.99 10.55 12.93
N LEU A 83 18.29 10.46 13.24
CA LEU A 83 19.09 11.54 13.84
C LEU A 83 20.27 11.99 12.98
N GLN A 84 20.69 11.20 12.00
CA GLN A 84 21.90 11.41 11.24
C GLN A 84 21.61 11.35 9.75
N SER A 85 22.23 12.27 9.01
CA SER A 85 22.22 12.28 7.55
C SER A 85 23.02 11.12 6.98
N ASN A 86 22.60 10.60 5.83
CA ASN A 86 23.38 9.59 5.11
C ASN A 86 24.58 10.23 4.40
N SER A 87 25.78 10.06 4.96
CA SER A 87 26.99 10.65 4.40
C SER A 87 27.31 10.15 2.98
N GLU A 88 27.00 8.88 2.68
CA GLU A 88 27.22 8.32 1.34
C GLU A 88 26.33 8.99 0.28
N LEU A 89 25.07 9.29 0.63
CA LEU A 89 24.17 10.00 -0.28
C LEU A 89 24.58 11.47 -0.45
N VAL A 90 24.99 12.14 0.63
CA VAL A 90 25.47 13.53 0.56
C VAL A 90 26.74 13.63 -0.28
N GLU A 91 27.67 12.68 -0.15
CA GLU A 91 28.88 12.61 -1.01
C GLU A 91 28.55 12.39 -2.50
N LYS A 92 27.45 11.69 -2.80
CA LYS A 92 26.92 11.50 -4.16
C LYS A 92 26.14 12.72 -4.69
N GLY A 93 26.00 13.78 -3.89
CA GLY A 93 25.33 15.02 -4.25
C GLY A 93 23.82 15.05 -3.99
N TYR A 94 23.27 14.08 -3.25
CA TYR A 94 21.88 14.12 -2.79
C TYR A 94 21.66 15.21 -1.73
N PRO A 95 20.44 15.77 -1.63
CA PRO A 95 20.14 16.78 -0.62
C PRO A 95 20.28 16.21 0.79
N ASP A 96 20.88 16.99 1.69
CA ASP A 96 20.96 16.63 3.10
C ASP A 96 19.60 16.83 3.78
N LEU A 97 18.96 15.71 4.14
CA LEU A 97 17.67 15.71 4.82
C LEU A 97 17.79 15.90 6.34
N GLY A 98 18.98 15.71 6.93
CA GLY A 98 19.18 15.65 8.38
C GLY A 98 18.80 14.31 9.03
N TRP A 99 18.34 13.34 8.23
CA TRP A 99 17.97 11.98 8.61
C TRP A 99 18.01 11.07 7.38
N ASP A 100 17.91 9.76 7.56
CA ASP A 100 18.03 8.74 6.52
C ASP A 100 16.74 7.92 6.35
N PRO A 101 15.87 8.28 5.37
CA PRO A 101 14.69 7.49 5.05
C PRO A 101 15.00 6.18 4.29
N VAL A 102 16.15 6.10 3.60
CA VAL A 102 16.50 4.97 2.73
C VAL A 102 16.90 3.76 3.57
N GLU A 103 17.86 3.93 4.48
CA GLU A 103 18.25 2.86 5.40
C GLU A 103 17.18 2.59 6.47
N GLY A 104 16.51 3.65 6.93
CA GLY A 104 15.44 3.56 7.91
C GLY A 104 14.30 2.64 7.45
N GLU A 105 13.89 2.73 6.17
CA GLU A 105 12.86 1.86 5.59
C GLU A 105 13.24 0.38 5.68
N ARG A 106 14.51 0.04 5.48
CA ARG A 106 14.99 -1.35 5.52
C ARG A 106 14.87 -1.97 6.91
N TYR A 107 15.15 -1.20 7.96
CA TYR A 107 14.97 -1.66 9.33
C TYR A 107 13.49 -1.76 9.72
N LEU A 108 12.64 -0.84 9.24
CA LEU A 108 11.20 -0.93 9.44
C LEU A 108 10.61 -2.16 8.73
N ASP A 109 11.05 -2.47 7.52
CA ASP A 109 10.62 -3.63 6.76
C ASP A 109 11.01 -4.94 7.49
N PHE A 110 12.21 -5.00 8.09
CA PHE A 110 12.59 -6.11 8.98
C PHE A 110 11.58 -6.28 10.14
N LEU A 111 11.26 -5.19 10.85
CA LEU A 111 10.33 -5.24 12.00
C LEU A 111 8.91 -5.63 11.55
N ARG A 112 8.52 -5.21 10.34
CA ARG A 112 7.22 -5.51 9.74
C ARG A 112 7.02 -7.01 9.56
N PHE A 113 8.03 -7.69 9.02
CA PHE A 113 7.98 -9.14 8.88
C PHE A 113 8.17 -9.90 10.19
N TYR A 114 8.90 -9.32 11.15
CA TYR A 114 9.03 -9.89 12.49
C TYR A 114 7.69 -9.96 13.23
N VAL A 115 6.84 -8.95 13.05
CA VAL A 115 5.50 -8.87 13.67
C VAL A 115 4.46 -9.66 12.88
N TRP A 116 4.58 -9.71 11.56
CA TRP A 116 3.58 -10.29 10.67
C TRP A 116 4.08 -11.57 10.00
N VAL A 117 3.63 -12.71 10.52
CA VAL A 117 4.08 -14.04 10.09
C VAL A 117 2.90 -14.84 9.59
N ASN A 118 3.00 -15.42 8.38
CA ASN A 118 1.97 -16.27 7.78
C ASN A 118 0.56 -15.65 7.68
N GLY A 119 0.46 -14.32 7.58
CA GLY A 119 -0.83 -13.62 7.48
C GLY A 119 -1.46 -13.24 8.82
N GLU A 120 -0.76 -13.50 9.93
CA GLU A 120 -1.24 -13.21 11.28
C GLU A 120 -0.26 -12.30 12.03
N SER A 121 -0.79 -11.49 12.94
CA SER A 121 0.02 -10.66 13.84
C SER A 121 0.41 -11.45 15.08
N VAL A 122 1.70 -11.48 15.39
CA VAL A 122 2.21 -12.11 16.61
C VAL A 122 2.14 -11.08 17.75
N GLU A 123 1.14 -11.20 18.64
CA GLU A 123 0.81 -10.18 19.66
C GLU A 123 2.00 -9.85 20.58
N GLU A 124 2.78 -10.85 21.01
CA GLU A 124 3.97 -10.64 21.86
C GLU A 124 5.05 -9.82 21.14
N ASN A 125 5.30 -10.11 19.87
CA ASN A 125 6.26 -9.40 19.02
C ASN A 125 5.79 -7.96 18.77
N ALA A 126 4.50 -7.78 18.44
CA ALA A 126 3.88 -6.48 18.23
C ALA A 126 4.03 -5.58 19.47
N ASN A 127 3.70 -6.10 20.65
CA ASN A 127 3.80 -5.35 21.91
C ASN A 127 5.25 -4.96 22.21
N LEU A 128 6.22 -5.82 21.88
CA LEU A 128 7.63 -5.49 22.02
C LEU A 128 8.05 -4.37 21.06
N VAL A 129 7.68 -4.46 19.78
CA VAL A 129 8.00 -3.43 18.78
C VAL A 129 7.37 -2.08 19.15
N ILE A 130 6.10 -2.04 19.54
CA ILE A 130 5.43 -0.82 20.01
C ILE A 130 6.21 -0.21 21.19
N ARG A 131 6.57 -1.02 22.19
CA ARG A 131 7.34 -0.53 23.35
C ARG A 131 8.71 0.02 22.96
N LEU A 132 9.40 -0.62 22.03
CA LEU A 132 10.72 -0.18 21.56
C LEU A 132 10.64 1.15 20.81
N LEU A 133 9.65 1.31 19.92
CA LEU A 133 9.45 2.54 19.15
C LEU A 133 9.06 3.73 20.03
N ILE A 134 8.23 3.53 21.07
CA ILE A 134 7.87 4.61 22.00
C ILE A 134 9.06 5.04 22.87
N ARG A 135 9.92 4.09 23.26
CA ARG A 135 11.13 4.39 24.04
C ARG A 135 12.18 5.16 23.23
N ARG A 136 12.08 5.14 21.89
CA ARG A 136 13.00 5.79 20.95
C ARG A 136 12.19 6.52 19.87
N PRO A 137 11.59 7.69 20.19
CA PRO A 137 10.74 8.41 19.25
C PRO A 137 11.48 8.83 17.97
N GLU A 138 12.81 8.82 17.97
CA GLU A 138 13.64 9.08 16.79
C GLU A 138 13.41 8.06 15.68
N CYS A 139 13.00 6.83 16.01
CA CYS A 139 12.65 5.78 15.04
C CYS A 139 11.43 6.12 14.19
N LEU A 140 10.58 7.06 14.61
CA LEU A 140 9.34 7.43 13.92
C LEU A 140 9.57 8.40 12.76
N GLY A 141 10.80 8.90 12.61
CA GLY A 141 11.11 9.98 11.68
C GLY A 141 10.70 11.36 12.21
N PRO A 142 11.16 12.44 11.57
CA PRO A 142 10.99 13.80 12.07
C PRO A 142 9.54 14.29 12.12
N ALA A 143 8.65 13.80 11.25
CA ALA A 143 7.27 14.29 11.18
C ALA A 143 6.33 13.69 12.24
N LEU A 144 6.64 12.49 12.73
CA LEU A 144 5.82 11.77 13.71
C LEU A 144 6.40 11.75 15.12
N ARG A 145 7.61 12.30 15.32
CA ARG A 145 8.22 12.43 16.65
C ARG A 145 7.92 13.81 17.26
N GLY A 146 7.51 13.83 18.52
CA GLY A 146 7.30 15.09 19.27
C GLY A 146 6.24 16.00 18.64
N GLU A 147 6.55 17.29 18.50
CA GLU A 147 5.71 18.30 17.82
C GLU A 147 5.97 18.31 16.29
N GLY A 148 6.12 17.13 15.68
CA GLY A 148 6.36 17.01 14.24
C GLY A 148 5.21 17.54 13.39
N GLU A 149 5.46 17.74 12.11
CA GLU A 149 4.51 18.36 11.17
C GLU A 149 3.27 17.49 10.84
N GLY A 150 3.24 16.23 11.28
CA GLY A 150 2.17 15.27 11.00
C GLY A 150 2.41 14.44 9.73
N LEU A 151 1.73 13.30 9.63
CA LEU A 151 1.88 12.34 8.53
C LEU A 151 1.42 12.95 7.20
N LEU A 152 0.26 13.63 7.21
CA LEU A 152 -0.33 14.18 5.99
C LEU A 152 0.61 15.18 5.32
N ARG A 153 1.13 16.13 6.10
CA ARG A 153 2.04 17.15 5.59
C ARG A 153 3.35 16.54 5.09
N ALA A 154 3.91 15.57 5.81
CA ALA A 154 5.11 14.85 5.38
C ALA A 154 4.90 14.14 4.04
N VAL A 155 3.77 13.45 3.86
CA VAL A 155 3.42 12.76 2.61
C VAL A 155 3.21 13.77 1.47
N MET A 156 2.54 14.89 1.73
CA MET A 156 2.31 15.93 0.71
C MET A 156 3.62 16.56 0.23
N GLU A 157 4.51 16.95 1.15
CA GLU A 157 5.80 17.55 0.79
C GLU A 157 6.72 16.55 0.11
N ALA A 158 6.72 15.29 0.54
CA ALA A 158 7.49 14.23 -0.11
C ALA A 158 6.99 13.93 -1.54
N ASN A 159 5.66 13.90 -1.75
CA ASN A 159 5.09 13.76 -3.09
C ASN A 159 5.47 14.94 -3.99
N LYS A 160 5.36 16.17 -3.48
CA LYS A 160 5.75 17.39 -4.20
C LYS A 160 7.25 17.43 -4.52
N MET A 161 8.10 16.92 -3.62
CA MET A 161 9.54 16.79 -3.86
C MET A 161 9.81 15.84 -5.01
N SER A 162 9.16 14.68 -5.04
CA SER A 162 9.29 13.73 -6.15
C SER A 162 8.76 14.29 -7.48
N GLU A 163 7.64 15.03 -7.46
CA GLU A 163 7.12 15.71 -8.65
C GLU A 163 8.12 16.73 -9.21
N ARG A 164 8.76 17.54 -8.35
CA ARG A 164 9.81 18.47 -8.76
C ARG A 164 11.03 17.77 -9.38
N ILE A 165 11.40 16.61 -8.83
CA ILE A 165 12.50 15.79 -9.37
C ILE A 165 12.13 15.27 -10.76
N ALA A 166 10.90 14.77 -10.93
CA ALA A 166 10.40 14.28 -12.21
C ALA A 166 10.27 15.39 -13.26
N ASP A 167 9.79 16.58 -12.89
CA ASP A 167 9.69 17.73 -13.80
C ASP A 167 11.08 18.20 -14.26
N ARG A 168 12.07 18.20 -13.36
CA ARG A 168 13.45 18.52 -13.71
C ARG A 168 14.05 17.51 -14.69
N ARG A 169 13.74 16.22 -14.54
CA ARG A 169 14.17 15.18 -15.48
C ARG A 169 13.64 15.45 -16.88
N LYS A 170 12.33 15.75 -17.02
CA LYS A 170 11.71 16.07 -18.31
C LYS A 170 12.33 17.31 -18.99
N LEU A 171 12.58 18.36 -18.21
CA LEU A 171 13.18 19.60 -18.74
C LEU A 171 14.61 19.38 -19.27
N MET A 172 15.38 18.47 -18.69
CA MET A 172 16.72 18.14 -19.20
C MET A 172 16.66 17.27 -20.47
N ASP A 173 15.69 16.38 -20.59
CA ASP A 173 15.46 15.62 -21.81
C ASP A 173 15.01 16.54 -22.98
N GLU A 174 14.33 17.65 -22.68
CA GLU A 174 13.81 18.60 -23.69
C GLU A 174 14.79 19.75 -24.02
N ALA A 175 15.70 20.12 -23.12
CA ALA A 175 16.56 21.30 -23.28
C ALA A 175 18.05 20.98 -23.06
N GLU A 176 18.75 20.65 -24.15
CA GLU A 176 20.21 20.50 -24.21
C GLU A 176 21.03 21.80 -23.92
N GLY A 177 20.49 22.86 -23.32
CA GLY A 177 21.35 24.05 -23.12
C GLY A 177 20.86 25.35 -22.52
N THR A 178 19.91 25.43 -21.57
CA THR A 178 19.74 26.68 -20.82
C THR A 178 19.20 26.46 -19.40
N MET A 179 20.08 26.34 -18.41
CA MET A 179 19.70 26.26 -17.00
C MET A 179 19.49 27.65 -16.38
N SER A 180 18.23 27.99 -16.12
CA SER A 180 17.84 28.98 -15.12
C SER A 180 17.47 28.26 -13.82
N ILE A 181 18.40 28.28 -12.87
CA ILE A 181 18.25 28.30 -11.39
C ILE A 181 16.91 27.75 -10.85
N LEU A 182 16.91 26.46 -10.48
CA LEU A 182 16.07 25.95 -9.40
C LEU A 182 17.01 25.63 -8.23
N GLN A 183 16.79 26.26 -7.07
CA GLN A 183 17.63 26.16 -5.85
C GLN A 183 17.63 24.77 -5.18
N PHE A 184 17.19 23.72 -5.87
CA PHE A 184 17.13 22.35 -5.35
C PHE A 184 18.08 21.45 -6.13
N GLU A 185 19.25 21.20 -5.54
CA GLU A 185 20.24 20.28 -6.07
C GLU A 185 19.88 18.84 -5.67
N HIS A 186 19.51 18.05 -6.67
CA HIS A 186 19.31 16.60 -6.56
C HIS A 186 19.96 15.94 -7.78
N PRO A 187 20.71 14.82 -7.62
CA PRO A 187 21.26 14.08 -8.74
C PRO A 187 20.14 13.59 -9.66
N LEU A 188 20.43 13.46 -10.94
CA LEU A 188 19.53 12.79 -11.88
C LEU A 188 20.11 11.41 -12.20
N PRO A 189 19.28 10.44 -12.61
CA PRO A 189 19.78 9.11 -12.95
C PRO A 189 20.80 9.21 -14.10
N GLU A 190 21.91 8.48 -14.00
CA GLU A 190 22.94 8.50 -15.05
C GLU A 190 22.44 7.84 -16.36
N SER A 191 21.49 6.91 -16.24
CA SER A 191 20.80 6.27 -17.35
C SER A 191 19.44 5.73 -16.89
N ASP A 192 18.60 5.31 -17.84
CA ASP A 192 17.34 4.61 -17.52
C ASP A 192 17.54 3.28 -16.77
N GLU A 193 18.76 2.73 -16.77
CA GLU A 193 19.13 1.47 -16.10
C GLU A 193 19.86 1.71 -14.77
N ASP A 194 19.88 2.94 -14.27
CA ASP A 194 20.48 3.25 -12.97
C ASP A 194 19.63 2.69 -11.81
N GLU A 195 19.84 1.41 -11.49
CA GLU A 195 19.14 0.68 -10.42
C GLU A 195 19.42 1.23 -9.01
N ASP A 196 20.48 2.03 -8.85
CA ASP A 196 20.87 2.64 -7.58
C ASP A 196 20.42 4.10 -7.44
N TYR A 197 19.73 4.64 -8.46
CA TYR A 197 19.12 5.95 -8.39
C TYR A 197 18.03 6.01 -7.32
N ILE A 198 18.03 7.08 -6.52
CA ILE A 198 17.08 7.28 -5.43
C ILE A 198 16.31 8.57 -5.67
N ASP A 199 14.99 8.47 -5.84
CA ASP A 199 14.13 9.63 -5.65
C ASP A 199 13.95 9.88 -4.15
N THR A 200 14.56 10.96 -3.63
CA THR A 200 14.49 11.30 -2.20
C THR A 200 13.06 11.56 -1.72
N GLY A 201 12.18 12.12 -2.55
CA GLY A 201 10.77 12.29 -2.22
C GLY A 201 10.06 10.93 -2.09
N SER A 202 10.32 10.02 -3.03
CA SER A 202 9.80 8.65 -2.96
C SER A 202 10.33 7.87 -1.76
N ALA A 203 11.61 8.04 -1.41
CA ALA A 203 12.21 7.43 -0.22
C ALA A 203 11.52 7.87 1.08
N ILE A 204 11.25 9.17 1.24
CA ILE A 204 10.51 9.70 2.39
C ILE A 204 9.09 9.13 2.46
N LEU A 205 8.39 9.08 1.31
CA LEU A 205 7.06 8.47 1.22
C LEU A 205 7.08 7.00 1.67
N ASN A 206 8.03 6.22 1.15
CA ASN A 206 8.16 4.80 1.45
C ASN A 206 8.48 4.57 2.93
N PHE A 207 9.36 5.38 3.53
CA PHE A 207 9.64 5.31 4.96
C PHE A 207 8.38 5.46 5.81
N TYR A 208 7.60 6.55 5.61
CA TYR A 208 6.41 6.79 6.41
C TYR A 208 5.30 5.77 6.13
N CYS A 209 5.13 5.33 4.88
CA CYS A 209 4.13 4.33 4.54
C CYS A 209 4.48 2.95 5.13
N THR A 210 5.74 2.54 5.09
CA THR A 210 6.22 1.31 5.73
C THR A 210 6.11 1.38 7.25
N LEU A 211 6.38 2.54 7.86
CA LEU A 211 6.17 2.77 9.29
C LEU A 211 4.69 2.60 9.67
N VAL A 212 3.78 3.22 8.91
CA VAL A 212 2.33 3.08 9.14
C VAL A 212 1.86 1.64 8.91
N ASP A 213 2.40 0.94 7.90
CA ASP A 213 2.12 -0.49 7.67
C ASP A 213 2.53 -1.34 8.88
N LEU A 214 3.75 -1.13 9.40
CA LEU A 214 4.26 -1.79 10.59
C LEU A 214 3.35 -1.54 11.79
N LEU A 215 3.05 -0.27 12.08
CA LEU A 215 2.18 0.10 13.21
C LEU A 215 0.77 -0.49 13.07
N GLY A 216 0.24 -0.57 11.85
CA GLY A 216 -1.06 -1.19 11.56
C GLY A 216 -1.04 -2.69 11.82
N ARG A 217 0.04 -3.39 11.45
CA ARG A 217 0.26 -4.82 11.76
C ARG A 217 0.50 -5.08 13.24
N CYS A 218 1.07 -4.11 13.96
CA CYS A 218 1.21 -4.18 15.42
C CYS A 218 -0.12 -3.98 16.17
N ALA A 219 -1.17 -3.47 15.49
CA ALA A 219 -2.46 -3.30 16.12
C ALA A 219 -3.07 -4.66 16.52
N PRO A 220 -3.66 -4.77 17.72
CA PRO A 220 -4.30 -6.00 18.16
C PRO A 220 -5.54 -6.33 17.34
N ASP A 221 -5.82 -7.62 17.15
CA ASP A 221 -6.99 -8.05 16.38
C ASP A 221 -8.31 -7.71 17.08
N VAL A 222 -9.36 -7.50 16.28
CA VAL A 222 -10.70 -7.11 16.75
C VAL A 222 -11.27 -8.10 17.77
N SER A 223 -11.02 -9.40 17.58
CA SER A 223 -11.45 -10.45 18.52
C SER A 223 -10.76 -10.33 19.89
N VAL A 224 -9.49 -9.96 19.92
CA VAL A 224 -8.71 -9.75 21.15
C VAL A 224 -9.14 -8.47 21.86
N ILE A 225 -9.42 -7.41 21.10
CA ILE A 225 -9.99 -6.17 21.64
C ILE A 225 -11.35 -6.44 22.29
N ALA A 226 -12.21 -7.25 21.66
CA ALA A 226 -13.53 -7.60 22.20
C ALA A 226 -13.47 -8.36 23.53
N GLN A 227 -12.35 -9.04 23.83
CA GLN A 227 -12.10 -9.69 25.12
C GLN A 227 -11.76 -8.68 26.25
N GLY A 228 -11.59 -7.39 25.93
CA GLY A 228 -11.38 -6.35 26.93
C GLY A 228 -10.02 -6.39 27.61
N LYS A 229 -8.99 -6.97 26.99
CA LYS A 229 -7.63 -6.99 27.55
C LYS A 229 -7.06 -5.56 27.63
N ASN A 230 -6.70 -5.14 28.84
CA ASN A 230 -6.18 -3.79 29.11
C ASN A 230 -4.93 -3.44 28.29
N GLU A 231 -4.05 -4.41 28.03
CA GLU A 231 -2.82 -4.19 27.26
C GLU A 231 -3.13 -3.90 25.79
N SER A 232 -4.03 -4.66 25.17
CA SER A 232 -4.46 -4.46 23.78
C SER A 232 -5.20 -3.12 23.61
N LEU A 233 -6.03 -2.72 24.58
CA LEU A 233 -6.67 -1.39 24.58
C LEU A 233 -5.65 -0.26 24.69
N ARG A 234 -4.63 -0.42 25.54
CA ARG A 234 -3.54 0.56 25.69
C ARG A 234 -2.71 0.68 24.41
N ALA A 235 -2.34 -0.45 23.79
CA ALA A 235 -1.63 -0.47 22.52
C ALA A 235 -2.42 0.28 21.44
N ARG A 236 -3.73 -0.01 21.30
CA ARG A 236 -4.61 0.69 20.35
C ARG A 236 -4.69 2.20 20.62
N ALA A 237 -4.78 2.61 21.89
CA ALA A 237 -4.79 4.03 22.26
C ALA A 237 -3.49 4.75 21.88
N ILE A 238 -2.34 4.09 22.09
CA ILE A 238 -1.03 4.61 21.66
C ILE A 238 -1.01 4.80 20.14
N LEU A 239 -1.39 3.77 19.37
CA LEU A 239 -1.38 3.84 17.91
C LEU A 239 -2.27 4.98 17.39
N ARG A 240 -3.44 5.19 17.99
CA ARG A 240 -4.32 6.32 17.68
C ARG A 240 -3.71 7.68 18.01
N SER A 241 -2.89 7.77 19.05
CA SER A 241 -2.20 9.02 19.41
C SER A 241 -1.02 9.36 18.49
N LEU A 242 -0.38 8.34 17.89
CA LEU A 242 0.76 8.53 16.98
C LEU A 242 0.32 8.99 15.59
N VAL A 243 -0.79 8.47 15.08
CA VAL A 243 -1.31 8.83 13.75
C VAL A 243 -2.80 9.19 13.86
N PRO A 244 -3.15 10.48 13.76
CA PRO A 244 -4.53 10.93 13.88
C PRO A 244 -5.37 10.49 12.67
N LEU A 245 -6.68 10.32 12.88
CA LEU A 245 -7.61 9.91 11.83
C LEU A 245 -7.65 10.89 10.64
N GLU A 246 -7.53 12.19 10.92
CA GLU A 246 -7.53 13.25 9.91
C GLU A 246 -6.37 13.12 8.93
N ASP A 247 -5.18 12.75 9.42
CA ASP A 247 -4.01 12.52 8.57
C ASP A 247 -4.24 11.34 7.62
N LEU A 248 -4.83 10.25 8.12
CA LEU A 248 -5.16 9.08 7.29
C LEU A 248 -6.15 9.45 6.19
N GLN A 249 -7.21 10.19 6.53
CA GLN A 249 -8.19 10.66 5.55
C GLN A 249 -7.51 11.53 4.50
N GLY A 250 -6.71 12.51 4.93
CA GLY A 250 -6.02 13.42 4.02
C GLY A 250 -5.10 12.68 3.05
N VAL A 251 -4.31 11.71 3.53
CA VAL A 251 -3.39 10.94 2.67
C VAL A 251 -4.17 10.08 1.67
N LEU A 252 -5.27 9.45 2.10
CA LEU A 252 -6.11 8.65 1.21
C LEU A 252 -6.82 9.50 0.14
N SER A 253 -7.13 10.76 0.43
CA SER A 253 -7.76 11.70 -0.50
C SER A 253 -6.80 12.25 -1.58
N LEU A 254 -5.48 12.10 -1.40
CA LEU A 254 -4.49 12.53 -2.40
C LEU A 254 -4.70 11.80 -3.73
N ARG A 255 -4.49 12.48 -4.85
CA ARG A 255 -4.68 11.90 -6.19
C ARG A 255 -3.36 11.36 -6.72
N PHE A 256 -3.44 10.23 -7.41
CA PHE A 256 -2.31 9.71 -8.16
C PHE A 256 -2.03 10.59 -9.38
N THR A 257 -0.75 10.85 -9.63
CA THR A 257 -0.29 11.53 -10.84
C THR A 257 -0.26 10.51 -11.97
N LEU A 258 -1.27 10.54 -12.84
CA LEU A 258 -1.42 9.58 -13.94
C LEU A 258 -0.75 10.12 -15.22
N THR A 259 0.18 9.36 -15.78
CA THR A 259 0.76 9.64 -17.09
C THR A 259 -0.05 8.93 -18.18
N ASN A 260 -0.71 9.70 -19.06
CA ASN A 260 -1.45 9.14 -20.20
C ASN A 260 -0.94 9.77 -21.51
N PRO A 261 0.13 9.22 -22.12
CA PRO A 261 0.68 9.76 -23.36
C PRO A 261 -0.35 9.71 -24.49
N ALA A 262 -0.34 10.76 -25.33
CA ALA A 262 -1.23 10.88 -26.47
C ALA A 262 -0.95 9.80 -27.52
N ALA A 263 -1.91 9.57 -28.41
CA ALA A 263 -1.74 8.58 -29.48
C ALA A 263 -0.62 9.03 -30.44
N GLY A 264 0.53 8.34 -30.40
CA GLY A 264 1.69 8.59 -31.28
C GLY A 264 2.94 9.15 -30.58
N GLU A 265 2.87 9.47 -29.29
CA GLU A 265 4.05 9.87 -28.49
C GLU A 265 4.88 8.64 -28.06
N GLU A 266 6.21 8.82 -27.97
CA GLU A 266 7.08 7.81 -27.36
C GLU A 266 6.63 7.54 -25.92
N ARG A 267 6.29 6.28 -25.66
CA ARG A 267 5.77 5.87 -24.37
C ARG A 267 6.93 5.67 -23.41
N PRO A 268 6.84 6.17 -22.17
CA PRO A 268 7.86 5.90 -21.17
C PRO A 268 7.93 4.39 -20.89
N LYS A 269 9.13 3.90 -20.54
CA LYS A 269 9.37 2.48 -20.25
C LYS A 269 8.57 1.95 -19.06
N SER A 270 8.23 2.82 -18.09
CA SER A 270 7.31 2.53 -17.00
C SER A 270 6.34 3.70 -16.84
N ASP A 271 5.09 3.39 -16.51
CA ASP A 271 4.02 4.36 -16.25
C ASP A 271 3.77 4.57 -14.75
N MET A 272 4.63 4.01 -13.89
CA MET A 272 4.58 4.23 -12.46
C MET A 272 4.95 5.69 -12.14
N PRO A 273 4.15 6.41 -11.32
CA PRO A 273 4.51 7.75 -10.90
C PRO A 273 5.77 7.72 -10.01
N SER A 274 6.56 8.79 -10.06
CA SER A 274 7.73 8.94 -9.19
C SER A 274 7.34 9.12 -7.72
N GLY A 275 6.18 9.73 -7.45
CA GLY A 275 5.69 10.07 -6.11
C GLY A 275 4.78 8.99 -5.49
N LEU A 276 3.55 9.38 -5.13
CA LEU A 276 2.60 8.51 -4.46
C LEU A 276 2.21 7.31 -5.35
N ILE A 277 2.47 6.10 -4.86
CA ILE A 277 2.11 4.84 -5.53
C ILE A 277 0.95 4.13 -4.80
N PRO A 278 0.22 3.20 -5.46
CA PRO A 278 -0.92 2.51 -4.84
C PRO A 278 -0.57 1.72 -3.58
N GLY A 279 0.65 1.17 -3.51
CA GLY A 279 1.16 0.48 -2.32
C GLY A 279 1.19 1.36 -1.08
N ASN A 280 1.47 2.66 -1.24
CA ASN A 280 1.54 3.61 -0.13
C ASN A 280 0.17 3.78 0.50
N LYS A 281 -0.88 4.02 -0.32
CA LYS A 281 -2.26 4.08 0.17
C LYS A 281 -2.72 2.77 0.78
N GLN A 282 -2.28 1.63 0.25
CA GLN A 282 -2.62 0.31 0.79
C GLN A 282 -2.22 0.18 2.28
N SER A 283 -1.03 0.63 2.64
CA SER A 283 -0.54 0.64 4.02
C SER A 283 -1.36 1.57 4.92
N ILE A 284 -1.79 2.72 4.41
CA ILE A 284 -2.67 3.65 5.15
C ILE A 284 -4.05 3.02 5.40
N VAL A 285 -4.63 2.34 4.40
CA VAL A 285 -5.91 1.61 4.57
C VAL A 285 -5.79 0.49 5.61
N LEU A 286 -4.69 -0.27 5.60
CA LEU A 286 -4.46 -1.33 6.59
C LEU A 286 -4.45 -0.78 8.02
N PHE A 287 -3.75 0.34 8.24
CA PHE A 287 -3.71 0.99 9.55
C PHE A 287 -5.10 1.50 9.96
N LEU A 288 -5.81 2.18 9.05
CA LEU A 288 -7.16 2.67 9.29
C LEU A 288 -8.09 1.52 9.71
N GLU A 289 -8.09 0.40 8.99
CA GLU A 289 -8.95 -0.74 9.29
C GLU A 289 -8.62 -1.39 10.64
N ARG A 290 -7.32 -1.61 10.92
CA ARG A 290 -6.90 -2.35 12.12
C ARG A 290 -6.94 -1.51 13.40
N VAL A 291 -6.59 -0.23 13.34
CA VAL A 291 -6.46 0.65 14.52
C VAL A 291 -7.75 1.41 14.81
N TYR A 292 -8.33 2.04 13.80
CA TYR A 292 -9.56 2.82 13.97
C TYR A 292 -10.77 1.94 13.78
N GLY A 293 -10.81 1.16 12.69
CA GLY A 293 -12.04 0.57 12.18
C GLY A 293 -12.95 1.64 11.56
N ILE A 294 -14.02 1.21 10.90
CA ILE A 294 -15.04 2.12 10.37
C ILE A 294 -16.33 1.89 11.17
N GLU A 295 -16.51 2.71 12.21
CA GLU A 295 -17.60 2.56 13.15
C GLU A 295 -18.86 3.34 12.72
N THR A 296 -18.70 4.42 11.96
CA THR A 296 -19.82 5.30 11.55
C THR A 296 -20.04 5.29 10.04
N GLN A 297 -21.32 5.42 9.67
CA GLN A 297 -21.77 5.52 8.28
C GLN A 297 -21.21 6.78 7.59
N GLU A 298 -21.14 7.90 8.30
CA GLU A 298 -20.57 9.16 7.79
C GLU A 298 -19.09 9.01 7.40
N LEU A 299 -18.28 8.39 8.26
CA LEU A 299 -16.87 8.12 7.97
C LEU A 299 -16.72 7.23 6.74
N PHE A 300 -17.54 6.18 6.65
CA PHE A 300 -17.54 5.26 5.52
C PHE A 300 -17.80 5.99 4.19
N TYR A 301 -18.87 6.79 4.13
CA TYR A 301 -19.24 7.49 2.90
C TYR A 301 -18.28 8.61 2.54
N LYS A 302 -17.73 9.33 3.52
CA LYS A 302 -16.67 10.32 3.29
C LYS A 302 -15.43 9.67 2.67
N LEU A 303 -14.97 8.53 3.18
CA LEU A 303 -13.86 7.78 2.59
C LEU A 303 -14.18 7.27 1.18
N LEU A 304 -15.42 6.80 0.96
CA LEU A 304 -15.86 6.34 -0.35
C LEU A 304 -15.83 7.47 -1.38
N GLU A 305 -16.30 8.67 -1.01
CA GLU A 305 -16.38 9.84 -1.89
C GLU A 305 -15.01 10.47 -2.15
N ASP A 306 -14.25 10.75 -1.09
CA ASP A 306 -13.04 11.56 -1.17
C ASP A 306 -11.80 10.75 -1.60
N ALA A 307 -11.76 9.45 -1.30
CA ALA A 307 -10.61 8.59 -1.53
C ALA A 307 -10.89 7.43 -2.51
N PHE A 308 -11.81 6.52 -2.17
CA PHE A 308 -11.91 5.25 -2.88
C PHE A 308 -12.54 5.34 -4.27
N LEU A 309 -13.62 6.12 -4.44
CA LEU A 309 -14.25 6.31 -5.75
C LEU A 309 -13.30 6.96 -6.78
N PRO A 310 -12.53 8.01 -6.41
CA PRO A 310 -11.41 8.50 -7.20
C PRO A 310 -10.43 7.44 -7.65
N ASP A 311 -9.98 6.60 -6.73
CA ASP A 311 -8.99 5.55 -7.01
C ASP A 311 -9.58 4.48 -7.95
N LEU A 312 -10.84 4.09 -7.75
CA LEU A 312 -11.57 3.19 -8.64
C LEU A 312 -11.71 3.78 -10.06
N ARG A 313 -11.99 5.09 -10.17
CA ARG A 313 -12.06 5.78 -11.47
C ARG A 313 -10.70 5.80 -12.15
N ALA A 314 -9.62 6.09 -11.42
CA ALA A 314 -8.26 6.06 -11.93
C ALA A 314 -7.91 4.68 -12.52
N ALA A 315 -8.24 3.59 -11.81
CA ALA A 315 -8.04 2.24 -12.33
C ALA A 315 -8.83 1.93 -13.61
N THR A 316 -10.05 2.46 -13.76
CA THR A 316 -10.82 2.32 -15.01
C THR A 316 -10.30 3.16 -16.18
N MET A 317 -9.52 4.21 -15.91
CA MET A 317 -8.90 5.05 -16.94
C MET A 317 -7.60 4.45 -17.48
N LEU A 318 -6.90 3.65 -16.67
CA LEU A 318 -5.65 2.98 -17.03
C LEU A 318 -5.86 1.74 -17.93
N ASP A 319 -7.08 1.22 -18.05
CA ASP A 319 -7.41 0.11 -18.95
C ASP A 319 -7.39 0.61 -20.41
N ARG A 320 -6.24 0.48 -21.07
CA ARG A 320 -6.04 0.82 -22.49
C ARG A 320 -6.17 -0.43 -23.37
N ASN A 321 -6.76 -0.28 -24.56
CA ASN A 321 -7.01 -1.38 -25.50
C ASN A 321 -5.75 -1.85 -26.26
N ASP A 322 -4.57 -1.35 -25.90
CA ASP A 322 -3.37 -1.43 -26.72
C ASP A 322 -2.47 -2.64 -26.40
N GLY A 323 -2.89 -3.52 -25.48
CA GLY A 323 -2.17 -4.73 -25.11
C GLY A 323 -0.88 -4.51 -24.32
N TYR A 324 -0.61 -3.28 -23.87
CA TYR A 324 0.54 -2.94 -23.03
C TYR A 324 0.26 -3.26 -21.56
N GLU A 325 1.20 -3.93 -20.90
CA GLU A 325 1.15 -4.19 -19.46
C GLU A 325 1.58 -2.92 -18.70
N SER A 326 0.64 -2.28 -18.02
CA SER A 326 0.87 -1.10 -17.20
C SER A 326 1.17 -1.52 -15.76
N ASP A 327 2.37 -1.18 -15.26
CA ASP A 327 2.78 -1.45 -13.88
C ASP A 327 1.86 -0.73 -12.88
N MET A 328 1.48 0.51 -13.22
CA MET A 328 0.55 1.30 -12.42
C MET A 328 -0.84 0.66 -12.38
N ALA A 329 -1.36 0.16 -13.50
CA ALA A 329 -2.66 -0.53 -13.54
C ALA A 329 -2.63 -1.82 -12.70
N LEU A 330 -1.55 -2.60 -12.78
CA LEU A 330 -1.37 -3.80 -11.97
C LEU A 330 -1.28 -3.46 -10.47
N ALA A 331 -0.54 -2.41 -10.10
CA ALA A 331 -0.45 -1.93 -8.72
C ALA A 331 -1.80 -1.43 -8.19
N MET A 332 -2.56 -0.69 -9.00
CA MET A 332 -3.92 -0.24 -8.66
C MET A 332 -4.87 -1.41 -8.46
N ASN A 333 -4.85 -2.40 -9.35
CA ASN A 333 -5.69 -3.60 -9.23
C ASN A 333 -5.36 -4.41 -7.97
N ARG A 334 -4.08 -4.49 -7.57
CA ARG A 334 -3.68 -5.10 -6.29
C ARG A 334 -4.21 -4.31 -5.10
N TYR A 335 -4.02 -2.99 -5.06
CA TYR A 335 -4.53 -2.13 -3.99
C TYR A 335 -6.06 -2.21 -3.84
N ILE A 336 -6.79 -2.11 -4.95
CA ILE A 336 -8.26 -2.20 -4.97
C ILE A 336 -8.71 -3.58 -4.50
N GLY A 337 -8.13 -4.66 -5.04
CA GLY A 337 -8.53 -6.03 -4.73
C GLY A 337 -8.18 -6.47 -3.31
N ASN A 338 -7.06 -6.01 -2.77
CA ASN A 338 -6.56 -6.44 -1.46
C ASN A 338 -7.08 -5.57 -0.30
N SER A 339 -7.43 -4.32 -0.55
CA SER A 339 -7.78 -3.37 0.53
C SER A 339 -9.13 -2.71 0.34
N ILE A 340 -9.41 -2.10 -0.82
CA ILE A 340 -10.66 -1.35 -0.99
C ILE A 340 -11.88 -2.29 -1.03
N LEU A 341 -11.90 -3.27 -1.95
CA LEU A 341 -13.07 -4.13 -2.13
C LEU A 341 -13.39 -4.96 -0.88
N PRO A 342 -12.42 -5.60 -0.20
CA PRO A 342 -12.70 -6.33 1.03
C PRO A 342 -13.30 -5.42 2.13
N LEU A 343 -12.77 -4.20 2.27
CA LEU A 343 -13.27 -3.22 3.23
C LEU A 343 -14.72 -2.80 2.91
N LEU A 344 -15.03 -2.54 1.63
CA LEU A 344 -16.38 -2.18 1.21
C LEU A 344 -17.38 -3.34 1.41
N ILE A 345 -16.98 -4.58 1.10
CA ILE A 345 -17.80 -5.79 1.31
C ILE A 345 -18.11 -5.97 2.80
N LYS A 346 -17.10 -5.81 3.66
CA LYS A 346 -17.20 -5.99 5.11
C LYS A 346 -18.24 -5.05 5.73
N HIS A 347 -18.42 -3.85 5.18
CA HIS A 347 -19.36 -2.85 5.67
C HIS A 347 -20.66 -2.77 4.84
N SER A 348 -21.05 -3.88 4.20
CA SER A 348 -22.25 -3.96 3.36
C SER A 348 -23.55 -3.54 4.07
N SER A 349 -23.64 -3.66 5.40
CA SER A 349 -24.78 -3.20 6.19
C SER A 349 -25.05 -1.69 6.06
N PHE A 350 -24.03 -0.87 5.77
CA PHE A 350 -24.18 0.59 5.61
C PHE A 350 -24.87 0.99 4.31
N TYR A 351 -25.08 0.06 3.37
CA TYR A 351 -25.79 0.32 2.12
C TYR A 351 -27.31 0.30 2.28
N ASN A 352 -27.83 -0.24 3.38
CA ASN A 352 -29.26 -0.26 3.63
C ASN A 352 -29.76 1.16 3.96
N GLU A 353 -30.87 1.58 3.36
CA GLU A 353 -31.53 2.88 3.59
C GLU A 353 -30.62 4.12 3.42
N ALA A 354 -29.60 4.03 2.56
CA ALA A 354 -28.65 5.12 2.29
C ALA A 354 -29.15 6.11 1.21
N ASP A 355 -30.36 6.66 1.40
CA ASP A 355 -31.00 7.55 0.42
C ASP A 355 -30.20 8.84 0.17
N ASP A 356 -29.58 9.40 1.21
CA ASP A 356 -28.74 10.61 1.12
C ASP A 356 -27.48 10.39 0.27
N TYR A 357 -27.00 9.14 0.17
CA TYR A 357 -25.79 8.77 -0.58
C TYR A 357 -26.11 8.05 -1.90
N ALA A 358 -27.35 8.13 -2.37
CA ALA A 358 -27.83 7.40 -3.53
C ALA A 358 -26.98 7.64 -4.80
N ASN A 359 -26.60 8.90 -5.06
CA ASN A 359 -25.78 9.27 -6.22
C ASN A 359 -24.36 8.69 -6.13
N LEU A 360 -23.78 8.68 -4.92
CA LEU A 360 -22.44 8.15 -4.67
C LEU A 360 -22.40 6.63 -4.85
N LEU A 361 -23.45 5.93 -4.37
CA LEU A 361 -23.61 4.49 -4.58
C LEU A 361 -23.83 4.13 -6.05
N ASP A 362 -24.66 4.88 -6.78
CA ASP A 362 -24.87 4.71 -8.23
C ASP A 362 -23.55 4.88 -9.00
N ALA A 363 -22.78 5.93 -8.68
CA ALA A 363 -21.47 6.18 -9.28
C ALA A 363 -20.47 5.05 -8.97
N THR A 364 -20.42 4.58 -7.73
CA THR A 364 -19.57 3.46 -7.32
C THR A 364 -19.94 2.17 -8.04
N LEU A 365 -21.23 1.83 -8.08
CA LEU A 365 -21.75 0.65 -8.76
C LEU A 365 -21.35 0.62 -10.24
N HIS A 366 -21.58 1.72 -10.95
CA HIS A 366 -21.23 1.83 -12.37
C HIS A 366 -19.72 1.80 -12.62
N THR A 367 -18.92 2.40 -11.73
CA THR A 367 -17.46 2.40 -11.82
C THR A 367 -16.90 0.99 -11.61
N VAL A 368 -17.36 0.27 -10.59
CA VAL A 368 -16.88 -1.09 -10.31
C VAL A 368 -17.39 -2.09 -11.35
N TYR A 369 -18.60 -1.91 -11.88
CA TYR A 369 -19.07 -2.72 -13.00
C TYR A 369 -18.26 -2.46 -14.28
N ARG A 370 -17.74 -1.25 -14.48
CA ARG A 370 -16.79 -0.98 -15.57
C ARG A 370 -15.46 -1.68 -15.29
N LEU A 371 -14.95 -1.58 -14.05
CA LEU A 371 -13.72 -2.23 -13.60
C LEU A 371 -13.75 -3.75 -13.86
N SER A 372 -14.89 -4.42 -13.66
CA SER A 372 -15.02 -5.87 -13.91
C SER A 372 -14.77 -6.29 -15.36
N LYS A 373 -14.77 -5.34 -16.30
CA LYS A 373 -14.50 -5.57 -17.72
C LYS A 373 -13.04 -5.29 -18.10
N ASN A 374 -12.22 -4.82 -17.16
CA ASN A 374 -10.81 -4.55 -17.40
C ASN A 374 -10.07 -5.87 -17.69
N ARG A 375 -9.21 -5.84 -18.72
CA ARG A 375 -8.50 -7.04 -19.18
C ARG A 375 -7.40 -7.47 -18.21
N MET A 376 -6.75 -6.49 -17.58
CA MET A 376 -5.59 -6.64 -16.68
C MET A 376 -5.94 -7.20 -15.29
N LEU A 377 -7.18 -7.62 -15.05
CA LEU A 377 -7.58 -8.25 -13.79
C LEU A 377 -7.29 -9.76 -13.81
N THR A 378 -6.62 -10.24 -12.78
CA THR A 378 -6.48 -11.68 -12.53
C THR A 378 -7.82 -12.31 -12.18
N LYS A 379 -7.93 -13.64 -12.29
CA LYS A 379 -9.16 -14.38 -11.94
C LYS A 379 -9.65 -14.05 -10.51
N GLY A 380 -8.75 -14.09 -9.53
CA GLY A 380 -9.09 -13.77 -8.13
C GLY A 380 -9.53 -12.33 -7.92
N GLN A 381 -8.92 -11.37 -8.62
CA GLN A 381 -9.36 -9.97 -8.57
C GLN A 381 -10.75 -9.78 -9.19
N ARG A 382 -11.06 -10.47 -10.30
CA ARG A 382 -12.41 -10.45 -10.90
C ARG A 382 -13.45 -11.07 -9.97
N GLU A 383 -13.09 -12.13 -9.25
CA GLU A 383 -13.95 -12.73 -8.23
C GLU A 383 -14.24 -11.74 -7.08
N ALA A 384 -13.22 -11.04 -6.57
CA ALA A 384 -13.41 -10.01 -5.54
C ALA A 384 -14.30 -8.85 -6.01
N VAL A 385 -14.15 -8.39 -7.26
CA VAL A 385 -15.03 -7.39 -7.88
C VAL A 385 -16.47 -7.90 -7.96
N SER A 386 -16.65 -9.15 -8.36
CA SER A 386 -17.96 -9.80 -8.44
C SER A 386 -18.63 -9.92 -7.06
N ASP A 387 -17.88 -10.34 -6.05
CA ASP A 387 -18.36 -10.46 -4.67
C ASP A 387 -18.79 -9.11 -4.10
N PHE A 388 -18.03 -8.04 -4.40
CA PHE A 388 -18.44 -6.68 -4.05
C PHE A 388 -19.73 -6.26 -4.75
N LEU A 389 -19.85 -6.47 -6.06
CA LEU A 389 -21.07 -6.11 -6.79
C LEU A 389 -22.28 -6.84 -6.22
N VAL A 390 -22.15 -8.12 -5.88
CA VAL A 390 -23.22 -8.89 -5.23
C VAL A 390 -23.57 -8.32 -3.86
N ALA A 391 -22.57 -8.04 -3.02
CA ALA A 391 -22.79 -7.46 -1.69
C ALA A 391 -23.53 -6.12 -1.78
N LEU A 392 -23.11 -5.24 -2.69
CA LEU A 392 -23.73 -3.94 -2.92
C LEU A 392 -25.16 -4.08 -3.45
N THR A 393 -25.39 -4.85 -4.52
CA THR A 393 -26.74 -4.98 -5.11
C THR A 393 -27.73 -5.72 -4.21
N SER A 394 -27.26 -6.54 -3.28
CA SER A 394 -28.12 -7.22 -2.31
C SER A 394 -28.78 -6.26 -1.30
N GLN A 395 -28.11 -5.15 -0.98
CA GLN A 395 -28.54 -4.20 0.05
C GLN A 395 -29.21 -2.94 -0.54
N MET A 396 -28.96 -2.62 -1.81
CA MET A 396 -29.56 -1.45 -2.47
C MET A 396 -31.05 -1.63 -2.79
N GLN A 397 -31.78 -0.50 -2.82
CA GLN A 397 -33.18 -0.49 -3.27
C GLN A 397 -33.27 -0.80 -4.78
N PRO A 398 -34.29 -1.56 -5.24
CA PRO A 398 -34.43 -1.94 -6.65
C PRO A 398 -34.52 -0.77 -7.65
N SER A 399 -35.06 0.37 -7.22
CA SER A 399 -35.18 1.60 -8.02
C SER A 399 -33.82 2.11 -8.50
N MET A 400 -32.79 2.00 -7.67
CA MET A 400 -31.43 2.45 -7.99
C MET A 400 -30.72 1.52 -8.98
N LEU A 401 -31.11 0.24 -9.02
CA LEU A 401 -30.48 -0.77 -9.88
C LEU A 401 -30.94 -0.72 -11.35
N LEU A 402 -31.99 0.06 -11.66
CA LEU A 402 -32.61 0.08 -12.99
C LEU A 402 -31.63 0.43 -14.12
N LYS A 403 -30.71 1.38 -13.89
CA LYS A 403 -29.72 1.76 -14.90
C LYS A 403 -28.72 0.62 -15.17
N LEU A 404 -28.26 -0.04 -14.10
CA LEU A 404 -27.35 -1.18 -14.23
C LEU A 404 -28.03 -2.37 -14.92
N LEU A 405 -29.29 -2.68 -14.54
CA LEU A 405 -30.06 -3.77 -15.15
C LEU A 405 -30.16 -3.64 -16.67
N ARG A 406 -30.43 -2.42 -17.18
CA ARG A 406 -30.44 -2.17 -18.65
C ARG A 406 -29.10 -2.52 -19.29
N LYS A 407 -27.98 -2.18 -18.65
CA LYS A 407 -26.64 -2.48 -19.15
C LYS A 407 -26.35 -3.99 -19.09
N LEU A 408 -26.71 -4.64 -18.00
CA LEU A 408 -26.59 -6.09 -17.82
C LEU A 408 -27.38 -6.87 -18.88
N THR A 409 -28.60 -6.45 -19.21
CA THR A 409 -29.40 -7.09 -20.28
C THR A 409 -28.69 -7.07 -21.62
N ILE A 410 -28.04 -5.94 -21.96
CA ILE A 410 -27.28 -5.79 -23.20
C ILE A 410 -26.03 -6.69 -23.17
N ASP A 411 -25.31 -6.72 -22.05
CA ASP A 411 -24.07 -7.51 -21.94
C ASP A 411 -24.35 -9.03 -21.93
N VAL A 412 -25.43 -9.48 -21.27
CA VAL A 412 -25.88 -10.89 -21.29
C VAL A 412 -26.29 -11.32 -22.70
N SER A 413 -26.91 -10.42 -23.49
CA SER A 413 -27.25 -10.71 -24.88
C SER A 413 -26.04 -10.92 -25.80
N LYS A 414 -24.85 -10.46 -25.39
CA LYS A 414 -23.61 -10.53 -26.18
C LYS A 414 -22.65 -11.64 -25.74
N LEU A 415 -23.02 -12.49 -24.78
CA LEU A 415 -22.30 -13.70 -24.31
C LEU A 415 -20.77 -13.63 -24.49
N SER A 416 -20.14 -12.74 -23.72
CA SER A 416 -18.67 -12.62 -23.62
C SER A 416 -18.12 -13.33 -22.38
N GLU A 417 -16.80 -13.47 -22.25
CA GLU A 417 -16.14 -14.03 -21.04
C GLU A 417 -16.50 -13.26 -19.75
N TYR A 418 -16.80 -11.97 -19.87
CA TYR A 418 -17.22 -11.07 -18.78
C TYR A 418 -18.68 -11.26 -18.33
N THR A 419 -19.45 -12.10 -19.03
CA THR A 419 -20.87 -12.37 -18.73
C THR A 419 -21.05 -13.14 -17.42
N THR A 420 -20.01 -13.83 -16.94
CA THR A 420 -20.02 -14.57 -15.67
C THR A 420 -20.30 -13.67 -14.46
N VAL A 421 -19.68 -12.48 -14.40
CA VAL A 421 -19.93 -11.47 -13.36
C VAL A 421 -21.35 -10.93 -13.48
N ALA A 422 -21.77 -10.61 -14.71
CA ALA A 422 -23.13 -10.14 -14.99
C ALA A 422 -24.20 -11.15 -14.55
N LEU A 423 -23.98 -12.44 -14.86
CA LEU A 423 -24.86 -13.54 -14.46
C LEU A 423 -24.90 -13.71 -12.94
N ARG A 424 -23.76 -13.65 -12.26
CA ARG A 424 -23.69 -13.80 -10.79
C ARG A 424 -24.47 -12.70 -10.07
N VAL A 425 -24.34 -11.45 -10.52
CA VAL A 425 -25.12 -10.30 -10.02
C VAL A 425 -26.62 -10.47 -10.29
N CYS A 426 -26.99 -10.91 -11.50
CA CYS A 426 -28.39 -11.15 -11.87
C CYS A 426 -29.05 -12.29 -11.08
N ILE A 427 -28.31 -13.36 -10.79
CA ILE A 427 -28.82 -14.54 -10.07
C ILE A 427 -29.00 -14.23 -8.58
N HIS A 428 -28.06 -13.52 -7.96
CA HIS A 428 -28.09 -13.29 -6.51
C HIS A 428 -29.02 -12.14 -6.10
N SER A 429 -29.32 -11.23 -7.01
CA SER A 429 -30.34 -10.21 -6.81
C SER A 429 -31.72 -10.84 -7.00
N VAL A 430 -32.24 -11.57 -6.01
CA VAL A 430 -33.56 -12.24 -6.05
C VAL A 430 -34.70 -11.26 -6.41
N LYS A 431 -34.53 -9.97 -6.11
CA LYS A 431 -35.46 -8.88 -6.49
C LYS A 431 -35.38 -8.50 -7.98
N CYS A 432 -34.23 -8.73 -8.63
CA CYS A 432 -34.03 -8.47 -10.07
C CYS A 432 -34.56 -9.61 -10.94
N PHE A 433 -34.67 -10.84 -10.43
CA PHE A 433 -35.23 -11.98 -11.17
C PHE A 433 -36.70 -11.71 -11.59
N PHE A 434 -37.49 -11.09 -10.70
CA PHE A 434 -38.84 -10.65 -11.01
C PHE A 434 -38.87 -9.56 -12.09
N PHE A 435 -37.92 -8.62 -12.06
CA PHE A 435 -37.79 -7.58 -13.08
C PHE A 435 -37.34 -8.13 -14.44
N ILE A 436 -36.45 -9.13 -14.46
CA ILE A 436 -36.04 -9.84 -15.67
C ILE A 436 -37.23 -10.59 -16.26
N ILE A 437 -38.03 -11.31 -15.47
CA ILE A 437 -39.26 -11.96 -15.98
C ILE A 437 -40.23 -10.93 -16.60
N ILE A 438 -40.39 -9.75 -15.96
CA ILE A 438 -41.27 -8.69 -16.48
C ILE A 438 -40.72 -8.03 -17.75
N PHE A 439 -39.41 -7.82 -17.86
CA PHE A 439 -38.79 -7.19 -19.03
C PHE A 439 -38.61 -8.17 -20.20
N TRP A 440 -38.22 -9.41 -19.92
CA TRP A 440 -38.06 -10.46 -20.95
C TRP A 440 -39.42 -11.00 -21.41
N GLY A 441 -40.42 -11.05 -20.52
CA GLY A 441 -41.80 -11.40 -20.86
C GLY A 441 -42.55 -10.34 -21.70
N ARG A 442 -41.94 -9.17 -21.96
CA ARG A 442 -42.46 -8.16 -22.90
C ARG A 442 -41.79 -8.21 -24.28
N THR A 443 -40.78 -9.05 -24.47
CA THR A 443 -40.01 -9.19 -25.72
C THR A 443 -40.13 -10.57 -26.37
N CYS A 444 -41.03 -11.43 -25.89
CA CYS A 444 -41.47 -12.64 -26.58
C CYS A 444 -42.89 -12.49 -27.10
#